data_AF-A0A5C6A8I1-F1
#
_entry.id   AF-A0A5C6A8I1-F1
#
_cell.length_a   1.000
_cell.length_b   1.000
_cell.length_c   1.000
_cell.angle_alpha   90.00
_cell.angle_beta   90.00
_cell.angle_gamma   90.00
#
_symmetry.space_group_name_H-M   'P 1'
#
loop_
_entity.id
_entity.type
_entity.pdbx_description
1 polymer ?
#
loop_
_entity_poly.entity_id
_entity_poly.type
_entity_poly.pdbx_seq_one_letter_code
_entity_poly.pdbx_strand_id
1 'polypeptide(L)'
;MPRLSRLRQTLLRPTLLCCGVLFAAGFARASEFRETNDFADALTAAQAYVDRFGAENVWLVVDIDNTLLAMQGELGSDQWFEWQEYLLDQEPGSESLVAEDFDGLLEVQGLLFTLGKMRPPQANEPALVNAIQKLGVPTLVLTSRGSDFRPATERELDAAGYQIARHAPAMHDVPQGEFLPYDITAPERAGIRPDEAKLFGLKAAKPISLKNGVMMVAGQHKGAMVLVALKHADHPPKAVVFIDDHARHVHRVYDALSRHDIESTVLHYRVEDDNVARFRYSDKRDVTARWRRLEGALQEVFSLPGADAASSAPQPAHGTPAHATADAALERAVSH
;
A
#
# COMPACT_ATOMS: atom_id res chain seq x y z
N MET A 1 11.82 41.25 -95.52
CA MET A 1 12.99 40.35 -95.33
C MET A 1 13.73 40.78 -94.06
N PRO A 2 14.42 39.87 -93.37
CA PRO A 2 14.03 39.00 -92.25
C PRO A 2 14.07 39.77 -90.88
N ARG A 3 13.71 39.28 -89.69
CA ARG A 3 14.13 38.06 -88.98
C ARG A 3 13.16 37.74 -87.83
N LEU A 4 13.01 36.44 -87.64
CA LEU A 4 12.42 35.72 -86.52
C LEU A 4 12.96 36.17 -85.16
N SER A 5 12.09 36.26 -84.15
CA SER A 5 12.44 35.97 -82.76
C SER A 5 11.39 35.08 -82.12
N ARG A 6 11.83 33.87 -81.78
CA ARG A 6 11.09 32.89 -80.98
C ARG A 6 11.19 33.32 -79.52
N LEU A 7 10.08 33.39 -78.80
CA LEU A 7 10.07 33.33 -77.34
C LEU A 7 9.41 32.02 -76.92
N ARG A 8 10.25 31.11 -76.41
CA ARG A 8 9.85 29.88 -75.75
C ARG A 8 9.18 30.24 -74.43
N GLN A 9 7.96 29.78 -74.23
CA GLN A 9 7.31 29.75 -72.92
C GLN A 9 8.03 28.73 -72.04
N THR A 10 8.70 29.21 -71.00
CA THR A 10 9.22 28.40 -69.91
C THR A 10 8.08 28.07 -68.96
N LEU A 11 7.64 26.81 -68.98
CA LEU A 11 6.79 26.25 -67.92
C LEU A 11 7.58 26.24 -66.61
N LEU A 12 7.18 27.09 -65.65
CA LEU A 12 7.56 26.89 -64.25
C LEU A 12 6.77 25.69 -63.70
N ARG A 13 7.48 24.60 -63.40
CA ARG A 13 6.98 23.53 -62.54
C ARG A 13 6.93 24.07 -61.10
N PRO A 14 5.80 23.99 -60.39
CA PRO A 14 5.78 24.23 -58.97
C PRO A 14 6.44 23.03 -58.28
N THR A 15 7.65 23.22 -57.77
CA THR A 15 8.25 22.27 -56.84
C THR A 15 7.47 22.37 -55.54
N LEU A 16 6.52 21.47 -55.34
CA LEU A 16 5.87 21.23 -54.06
C LEU A 16 6.97 20.78 -53.07
N LEU A 17 7.50 21.74 -52.33
CA LEU A 17 8.31 21.47 -51.15
C LEU A 17 7.34 20.98 -50.08
N CYS A 18 7.11 19.66 -50.03
CA CYS A 18 6.53 19.02 -48.86
C CYS A 18 7.52 19.20 -47.71
N CYS A 19 7.41 20.31 -46.99
CA CYS A 19 7.86 20.38 -45.60
C CYS A 19 7.01 19.36 -44.83
N GLY A 20 7.47 18.12 -44.80
CA GLY A 20 7.00 17.13 -43.85
C GLY A 20 7.29 17.69 -42.47
N VAL A 21 6.27 18.25 -41.83
CA VAL A 21 6.28 18.43 -40.40
C VAL A 21 6.28 17.02 -39.83
N LEU A 22 7.48 16.50 -39.57
CA LEU A 22 7.68 15.43 -38.61
C LEU A 22 7.15 15.98 -37.28
N PHE A 23 5.87 15.77 -37.02
CA PHE A 23 5.41 15.66 -35.65
C PHE A 23 6.13 14.44 -35.09
N ALA A 24 7.34 14.65 -34.58
CA ALA A 24 7.81 13.86 -33.47
C ALA A 24 6.79 14.14 -32.36
N ALA A 25 5.74 13.32 -32.30
CA ALA A 25 4.97 13.16 -31.09
C ALA A 25 6.01 12.67 -30.07
N GLY A 26 6.58 13.60 -29.32
CA GLY A 26 7.21 13.26 -28.06
C GLY A 26 6.11 12.53 -27.30
N PHE A 27 6.25 11.22 -27.16
CA PHE A 27 5.44 10.48 -26.20
C PHE A 27 5.71 11.19 -24.88
N ALA A 28 4.72 11.96 -24.42
CA ALA A 28 4.77 12.50 -23.09
C ALA A 28 5.03 11.31 -22.16
N ARG A 29 5.96 11.50 -21.22
CA ARG A 29 6.20 10.62 -20.07
C ARG A 29 4.97 10.61 -19.17
N ALA A 30 3.83 10.17 -19.70
CA ALA A 30 2.56 10.33 -19.04
C ALA A 30 2.45 9.23 -18.00
N SER A 31 2.71 9.61 -16.74
CA SER A 31 2.14 8.87 -15.63
C SER A 31 0.63 8.83 -15.79
N GLU A 32 0.05 7.67 -15.54
CA GLU A 32 -1.36 7.36 -15.72
C GLU A 32 -1.97 6.98 -14.37
N PHE A 33 -3.18 7.46 -14.13
CA PHE A 33 -4.06 7.00 -13.07
C PHE A 33 -5.34 6.47 -13.73
N ARG A 34 -5.76 5.25 -13.39
CA ARG A 34 -7.07 4.73 -13.79
C ARG A 34 -7.61 3.67 -12.84
N GLU A 35 -8.92 3.46 -12.91
CA GLU A 35 -9.60 2.39 -12.18
C GLU A 35 -9.59 1.09 -12.99
N THR A 36 -9.62 -0.04 -12.30
CA THR A 36 -9.70 -1.37 -12.93
C THR A 36 -10.42 -2.37 -12.03
N ASN A 37 -11.08 -3.35 -12.66
CA ASN A 37 -11.67 -4.53 -12.03
C ASN A 37 -10.94 -5.82 -12.44
N ASP A 38 -9.76 -5.72 -13.07
CA ASP A 38 -8.99 -6.88 -13.52
C ASP A 38 -7.49 -6.62 -13.34
N PHE A 39 -6.85 -7.45 -12.51
CA PHE A 39 -5.41 -7.37 -12.27
C PHE A 39 -4.58 -7.56 -13.56
N ALA A 40 -5.17 -8.08 -14.64
CA ALA A 40 -4.52 -8.18 -15.95
C ALA A 40 -4.10 -6.80 -16.52
N ASP A 41 -4.71 -5.71 -16.08
CA ASP A 41 -4.27 -4.36 -16.41
C ASP A 41 -2.86 -4.05 -15.87
N ALA A 42 -2.52 -4.54 -14.67
CA ALA A 42 -1.18 -4.39 -14.10
C ALA A 42 -0.13 -5.16 -14.92
N LEU A 43 -0.48 -6.37 -15.39
CA LEU A 43 0.38 -7.15 -16.29
C LEU A 43 0.59 -6.43 -17.62
N THR A 44 -0.48 -5.87 -18.20
CA THR A 44 -0.39 -5.12 -19.46
C THR A 44 0.51 -3.89 -19.32
N ALA A 45 0.36 -3.13 -18.23
CA ALA A 45 1.21 -1.98 -17.93
C ALA A 45 2.67 -2.39 -17.71
N ALA A 46 2.91 -3.46 -16.96
CA ALA A 46 4.26 -3.98 -16.72
C ALA A 46 4.94 -4.38 -18.03
N GLN A 47 4.25 -5.13 -18.91
CA GLN A 47 4.79 -5.52 -20.20
C GLN A 47 5.16 -4.30 -21.06
N ALA A 48 4.28 -3.28 -21.11
CA ALA A 48 4.54 -2.07 -21.87
C ALA A 48 5.80 -1.32 -21.36
N TYR A 49 6.03 -1.28 -20.05
CA TYR A 49 7.25 -0.70 -19.50
C TYR A 49 8.48 -1.58 -19.70
N VAL A 50 8.36 -2.90 -19.59
CA VAL A 50 9.45 -3.86 -19.85
C VAL A 50 9.94 -3.71 -21.29
N ASP A 51 9.03 -3.63 -22.27
CA ASP A 51 9.38 -3.46 -23.69
C ASP A 51 10.13 -2.15 -23.96
N ARG A 52 9.88 -1.11 -23.15
CA ARG A 52 10.49 0.22 -23.30
C ARG A 52 11.79 0.38 -22.52
N PHE A 53 11.89 -0.20 -21.32
CA PHE A 53 12.95 0.10 -20.37
C PHE A 53 13.79 -1.10 -19.96
N GLY A 54 13.38 -2.33 -20.27
CA GLY A 54 13.95 -3.54 -19.69
C GLY A 54 13.39 -3.82 -18.30
N ALA A 55 13.24 -5.09 -17.94
CA ALA A 55 12.52 -5.50 -16.73
C ALA A 55 13.19 -5.06 -15.43
N GLU A 56 14.52 -4.95 -15.41
CA GLU A 56 15.29 -4.46 -14.28
C GLU A 56 15.03 -2.97 -13.95
N ASN A 57 14.44 -2.23 -14.89
CA ASN A 57 14.09 -0.81 -14.74
C ASN A 57 12.60 -0.60 -14.43
N VAL A 58 11.84 -1.65 -14.14
CA VAL A 58 10.40 -1.59 -13.85
C VAL A 58 10.13 -2.23 -12.51
N TRP A 59 9.38 -1.57 -11.62
CA TRP A 59 8.90 -2.20 -10.39
C TRP A 59 7.39 -2.41 -10.44
N LEU A 60 6.94 -3.56 -9.95
CA LEU A 60 5.57 -3.76 -9.50
C LEU A 60 5.52 -3.41 -8.00
N VAL A 61 4.66 -2.46 -7.62
CA VAL A 61 4.41 -2.12 -6.22
C VAL A 61 2.93 -2.37 -5.93
N VAL A 62 2.62 -3.13 -4.90
CA VAL A 62 1.28 -3.71 -4.74
C VAL A 62 0.86 -3.76 -3.27
N ASP A 63 -0.38 -3.36 -2.99
CA ASP A 63 -0.96 -3.48 -1.65
C ASP A 63 -1.42 -4.91 -1.30
N ILE A 64 -1.81 -5.14 -0.04
CA ILE A 64 -2.31 -6.43 0.44
C ILE A 64 -3.83 -6.44 0.58
N ASP A 65 -4.37 -5.69 1.54
CA ASP A 65 -5.77 -5.78 1.93
C ASP A 65 -6.67 -5.41 0.75
N ASN A 66 -7.64 -6.28 0.43
CA ASN A 66 -8.52 -6.17 -0.74
C ASN A 66 -7.82 -6.02 -2.11
N THR A 67 -6.49 -6.17 -2.14
CA THR A 67 -5.66 -6.06 -3.36
C THR A 67 -5.02 -7.39 -3.72
N LEU A 68 -4.14 -7.95 -2.88
CA LEU A 68 -3.60 -9.31 -3.04
C LEU A 68 -4.35 -10.35 -2.23
N LEU A 69 -4.92 -9.92 -1.09
CA LEU A 69 -5.58 -10.78 -0.11
C LEU A 69 -6.82 -10.07 0.45
N ALA A 70 -7.95 -10.75 0.39
CA ALA A 70 -9.17 -10.41 1.10
C ALA A 70 -9.50 -11.51 2.11
N MET A 71 -10.10 -11.15 3.24
CA MET A 71 -10.61 -12.13 4.20
C MET A 71 -11.72 -12.98 3.55
N GLN A 72 -11.76 -14.28 3.87
CA GLN A 72 -12.81 -15.16 3.34
C GLN A 72 -14.21 -14.84 3.87
N GLY A 73 -14.30 -14.20 5.04
CA GLY A 73 -15.55 -13.76 5.64
C GLY A 73 -15.47 -12.30 6.11
N GLU A 74 -16.60 -11.78 6.56
CA GLU A 74 -16.72 -10.38 6.99
C GLU A 74 -15.97 -10.07 8.29
N LEU A 75 -15.92 -11.00 9.25
CA LEU A 75 -15.22 -10.80 10.52
C LEU A 75 -13.71 -10.69 10.28
N GLY A 76 -13.10 -9.57 10.69
CA GLY A 76 -11.68 -9.29 10.49
C GLY A 76 -11.31 -8.80 9.08
N SER A 77 -12.29 -8.63 8.20
CA SER A 77 -12.09 -7.98 6.90
C SER A 77 -11.70 -6.51 7.07
N ASP A 78 -11.12 -5.91 6.03
CA ASP A 78 -10.72 -4.50 6.02
C ASP A 78 -11.90 -3.57 6.35
N GLN A 79 -13.04 -3.78 5.67
CA GLN A 79 -14.27 -3.04 5.91
C GLN A 79 -14.88 -3.29 7.31
N TRP A 80 -14.62 -4.45 7.93
CA TRP A 80 -15.00 -4.68 9.33
C TRP A 80 -14.11 -3.90 10.29
N PHE A 81 -12.80 -3.84 10.02
CA PHE A 81 -11.86 -3.05 10.80
C PHE A 81 -12.20 -1.55 10.71
N GLU A 82 -12.45 -1.02 9.50
CA GLU A 82 -12.87 0.37 9.31
C GLU A 82 -14.17 0.70 10.08
N TRP A 83 -15.11 -0.24 10.11
CA TRP A 83 -16.34 -0.07 10.88
C TRP A 83 -16.09 -0.05 12.39
N GLN A 84 -15.20 -0.90 12.90
CA GLN A 84 -14.82 -0.89 14.32
C GLN A 84 -14.05 0.38 14.70
N GLU A 85 -13.18 0.90 13.83
CA GLU A 85 -12.53 2.20 14.00
C GLU A 85 -13.57 3.34 14.05
N TYR A 86 -14.55 3.32 13.15
CA TYR A 86 -15.68 4.26 13.22
C TYR A 86 -16.45 4.16 14.55
N LEU A 87 -16.71 2.94 15.05
CA LEU A 87 -17.39 2.77 16.34
C LEU A 87 -16.56 3.32 17.50
N LEU A 88 -15.23 3.10 17.53
CA LEU A 88 -14.35 3.68 18.55
C LEU A 88 -14.47 5.20 18.59
N ASP A 89 -14.44 5.84 17.42
CA ASP A 89 -14.39 7.31 17.33
C ASP A 89 -15.75 7.98 17.50
N GLN A 90 -16.82 7.37 16.97
CA GLN A 90 -18.12 8.01 16.80
C GLN A 90 -19.22 7.39 17.67
N GLU A 91 -19.10 6.11 18.02
CA GLU A 91 -20.13 5.35 18.76
C GLU A 91 -19.53 4.45 19.86
N PRO A 92 -18.72 4.99 20.80
CA PRO A 92 -17.96 4.18 21.76
C PRO A 92 -18.81 3.37 22.75
N GLY A 93 -20.12 3.62 22.82
CA GLY A 93 -21.08 2.84 23.60
C GLY A 93 -21.76 1.69 22.82
N SER A 94 -21.38 1.45 21.57
CA SER A 94 -21.99 0.42 20.73
C SER A 94 -21.72 -0.98 21.29
N GLU A 95 -22.76 -1.80 21.43
CA GLU A 95 -22.61 -3.21 21.86
C GLU A 95 -21.82 -4.07 20.85
N SER A 96 -21.67 -3.57 19.62
CA SER A 96 -20.89 -4.20 18.56
C SER A 96 -19.42 -3.81 18.56
N LEU A 97 -19.02 -2.84 19.38
CA LEU A 97 -17.62 -2.47 19.54
C LEU A 97 -16.86 -3.59 20.27
N VAL A 98 -15.68 -3.93 19.75
CA VAL A 98 -14.90 -5.10 20.22
C VAL A 98 -13.67 -4.74 21.04
N ALA A 99 -13.29 -3.46 21.09
CA ALA A 99 -12.10 -2.98 21.79
C ALA A 99 -12.38 -1.62 22.45
N GLU A 100 -11.61 -1.28 23.48
CA GLU A 100 -11.74 -0.01 24.22
C GLU A 100 -10.99 1.14 23.54
N ASP A 101 -9.92 0.82 22.82
CA ASP A 101 -9.08 1.77 22.10
C ASP A 101 -8.53 1.16 20.80
N PHE A 102 -7.73 1.96 20.08
CA PHE A 102 -7.15 1.57 18.80
C PHE A 102 -6.13 0.42 18.94
N ASP A 103 -5.35 0.40 20.01
CA ASP A 103 -4.33 -0.65 20.21
C ASP A 103 -5.01 -1.99 20.51
N GLY A 104 -6.06 -2.00 21.35
CA GLY A 104 -6.91 -3.17 21.55
C GLY A 104 -7.61 -3.63 20.28
N LEU A 105 -8.01 -2.71 19.39
CA LEU A 105 -8.56 -3.08 18.08
C LEU A 105 -7.50 -3.75 17.19
N LEU A 106 -6.24 -3.29 17.23
CA LEU A 106 -5.13 -3.95 16.54
C LEU A 106 -4.85 -5.34 17.11
N GLU A 107 -4.95 -5.54 18.43
CA GLU A 107 -4.82 -6.87 19.05
C GLU A 107 -5.90 -7.84 18.55
N VAL A 108 -7.16 -7.39 18.53
CA VAL A 108 -8.27 -8.16 17.99
C VAL A 108 -8.05 -8.48 16.52
N GLN A 109 -7.64 -7.50 15.71
CA GLN A 109 -7.35 -7.70 14.30
C GLN A 109 -6.21 -8.71 14.08
N GLY A 110 -5.16 -8.63 14.90
CA GLY A 110 -4.01 -9.54 14.85
C GLY A 110 -4.40 -10.98 15.15
N LEU A 111 -5.27 -11.18 16.13
CA LEU A 111 -5.88 -12.48 16.43
C LEU A 111 -6.71 -12.99 15.24
N LEU A 112 -7.56 -12.14 14.65
CA LEU A 112 -8.40 -12.53 13.51
C LEU A 112 -7.58 -12.86 12.26
N PHE A 113 -6.49 -12.14 11.99
CA PHE A 113 -5.52 -12.51 10.95
C PHE A 113 -4.79 -13.81 11.27
N THR A 114 -4.45 -14.04 12.54
CA THR A 114 -3.78 -15.27 12.97
C THR A 114 -4.67 -16.50 12.78
N LEU A 115 -5.95 -16.41 13.12
CA LEU A 115 -6.90 -17.53 13.03
C LEU A 115 -7.56 -17.67 11.66
N GLY A 116 -7.80 -16.54 10.99
CA GLY A 116 -8.56 -16.45 9.76
C GLY A 116 -7.80 -16.93 8.53
N LYS A 117 -8.57 -17.11 7.45
CA LYS A 117 -8.06 -17.43 6.12
C LYS A 117 -8.40 -16.33 5.15
N MET A 118 -7.46 -16.08 4.25
CA MET A 118 -7.60 -15.10 3.18
C MET A 118 -7.72 -15.82 1.83
N ARG A 119 -8.09 -15.05 0.81
CA ARG A 119 -8.16 -15.46 -0.59
C ARG A 119 -7.68 -14.31 -1.48
N PRO A 120 -7.18 -14.59 -2.68
CA PRO A 120 -7.07 -13.56 -3.71
C PRO A 120 -8.46 -12.94 -4.00
N PRO A 121 -8.56 -11.61 -4.17
CA PRO A 121 -9.75 -10.95 -4.70
C PRO A 121 -10.18 -11.53 -6.06
N GLN A 122 -9.23 -11.73 -6.96
CA GLN A 122 -9.42 -12.35 -8.26
C GLN A 122 -8.76 -13.74 -8.32
N ALA A 123 -9.50 -14.76 -8.75
CA ALA A 123 -9.05 -16.16 -8.66
C ALA A 123 -7.75 -16.47 -9.43
N ASN A 124 -7.51 -15.82 -10.58
CA ASN A 124 -6.29 -15.99 -11.38
C ASN A 124 -5.19 -14.95 -11.06
N GLU A 125 -5.40 -14.08 -10.06
CA GLU A 125 -4.47 -13.02 -9.68
C GLU A 125 -3.07 -13.52 -9.31
N PRO A 126 -2.89 -14.63 -8.54
CA PRO A 126 -1.56 -15.19 -8.31
C PRO A 126 -0.84 -15.57 -9.60
N ALA A 127 -1.56 -16.06 -10.61
CA ALA A 127 -0.97 -16.40 -11.90
C ALA A 127 -0.54 -15.15 -12.68
N LEU A 128 -1.28 -14.04 -12.55
CA LEU A 128 -0.95 -12.76 -13.18
C LEU A 128 0.27 -12.11 -12.53
N VAL A 129 0.35 -12.08 -11.20
CA VAL A 129 1.54 -11.61 -10.48
C VAL A 129 2.77 -12.44 -10.85
N ASN A 130 2.63 -13.77 -10.88
CA ASN A 130 3.70 -14.66 -11.31
C ASN A 130 4.10 -14.44 -12.78
N ALA A 131 3.18 -14.04 -13.65
CA ALA A 131 3.50 -13.70 -15.04
C ALA A 131 4.34 -12.42 -15.12
N ILE A 132 4.01 -11.38 -14.35
CA ILE A 132 4.82 -10.15 -14.24
C ILE A 132 6.22 -10.48 -13.74
N GLN A 133 6.31 -11.29 -12.67
CA GLN A 133 7.57 -11.72 -12.08
C GLN A 133 8.46 -12.53 -13.04
N LYS A 134 7.86 -13.34 -13.93
CA LYS A 134 8.57 -14.07 -15.00
C LYS A 134 9.17 -13.17 -16.08
N LEU A 135 8.69 -11.94 -16.22
CA LEU A 135 9.33 -10.94 -17.08
C LEU A 135 10.66 -10.45 -16.49
N GLY A 136 10.93 -10.76 -15.20
CA GLY A 136 12.10 -10.26 -14.47
C GLY A 136 11.83 -8.98 -13.67
N VAL A 137 10.56 -8.55 -13.58
CA VAL A 137 10.14 -7.33 -12.87
C VAL A 137 10.21 -7.54 -11.35
N PRO A 138 11.02 -6.75 -10.62
CA PRO A 138 10.98 -6.74 -9.17
C PRO A 138 9.60 -6.36 -8.61
N THR A 139 9.17 -7.05 -7.56
CA THR A 139 7.88 -6.86 -6.90
C THR A 139 8.07 -6.47 -5.45
N LEU A 140 7.55 -5.30 -5.07
CA LEU A 140 7.47 -4.80 -3.70
C LEU A 140 6.02 -4.83 -3.25
N VAL A 141 5.75 -5.51 -2.14
CA VAL A 141 4.47 -5.42 -1.43
C VAL A 141 4.55 -4.25 -0.44
N LEU A 142 3.55 -3.37 -0.45
CA LEU A 142 3.48 -2.17 0.39
C LEU A 142 2.12 -2.10 1.10
N THR A 143 2.09 -2.39 2.40
CA THR A 143 0.84 -2.45 3.18
C THR A 143 0.82 -1.49 4.36
N SER A 144 -0.37 -0.96 4.66
CA SER A 144 -0.62 -0.16 5.86
C SER A 144 -0.52 -0.96 7.17
N ARG A 145 -0.50 -2.30 7.11
CA ARG A 145 -0.29 -3.16 8.28
C ARG A 145 1.01 -2.80 9.02
N GLY A 146 0.99 -2.91 10.35
CA GLY A 146 2.19 -2.87 11.20
C GLY A 146 2.95 -4.21 11.18
N SER A 147 4.20 -4.21 11.66
CA SER A 147 5.08 -5.39 11.61
C SER A 147 4.55 -6.59 12.40
N ASP A 148 3.73 -6.37 13.43
CA ASP A 148 3.14 -7.44 14.24
C ASP A 148 2.24 -8.38 13.43
N PHE A 149 1.68 -7.90 12.31
CA PHE A 149 0.86 -8.71 11.42
C PHE A 149 1.67 -9.54 10.42
N ARG A 150 3.01 -9.43 10.41
CA ARG A 150 3.88 -10.10 9.43
C ARG A 150 3.70 -11.61 9.37
N PRO A 151 3.72 -12.36 10.48
CA PRO A 151 3.65 -13.82 10.41
C PRO A 151 2.36 -14.32 9.75
N ALA A 152 1.21 -13.72 10.09
CA ALA A 152 -0.07 -14.06 9.48
C ALA A 152 -0.13 -13.64 8.00
N THR A 153 0.41 -12.47 7.67
CA THR A 153 0.45 -11.93 6.31
C THR A 153 1.28 -12.80 5.37
N GLU A 154 2.53 -13.11 5.75
CA GLU A 154 3.43 -13.93 4.94
C GLU A 154 2.87 -15.36 4.77
N ARG A 155 2.27 -15.94 5.83
CA ARG A 155 1.58 -17.23 5.75
C ARG A 155 0.48 -17.24 4.69
N GLU A 156 -0.38 -16.22 4.66
CA GLU A 156 -1.49 -16.18 3.71
C GLU A 156 -1.05 -15.82 2.29
N LEU A 157 0.00 -15.00 2.12
CA LEU A 157 0.62 -14.77 0.81
C LEU A 157 1.19 -16.06 0.23
N ASP A 158 1.92 -16.83 1.05
CA ASP A 158 2.46 -18.13 0.67
C ASP A 158 1.35 -19.13 0.34
N ALA A 159 0.30 -19.19 1.16
CA ALA A 159 -0.86 -20.06 0.93
C ALA A 159 -1.62 -19.74 -0.36
N ALA A 160 -1.66 -18.46 -0.76
CA ALA A 160 -2.25 -17.99 -2.02
C ALA A 160 -1.32 -18.21 -3.24
N GLY A 161 -0.06 -18.61 -3.03
CA GLY A 161 0.88 -18.94 -4.09
C GLY A 161 1.69 -17.74 -4.63
N TYR A 162 1.79 -16.65 -3.88
CA TYR A 162 2.62 -15.50 -4.24
C TYR A 162 4.10 -15.76 -3.92
N GLN A 163 5.01 -15.45 -4.85
CA GLN A 163 6.46 -15.69 -4.70
C GLN A 163 7.25 -14.40 -4.44
N ILE A 164 6.73 -13.51 -3.60
CA ILE A 164 7.26 -12.15 -3.39
C ILE A 164 8.75 -12.15 -3.05
N ALA A 165 9.18 -12.97 -2.09
CA ALA A 165 10.56 -12.99 -1.62
C ALA A 165 11.59 -13.27 -2.73
N ARG A 166 11.23 -14.08 -3.73
CA ARG A 166 12.13 -14.45 -4.85
C ARG A 166 12.29 -13.33 -5.88
N HIS A 167 11.34 -12.41 -5.91
CA HIS A 167 11.26 -11.31 -6.86
C HIS A 167 11.34 -9.96 -6.16
N ALA A 168 11.76 -9.91 -4.89
CA ALA A 168 11.94 -8.67 -4.16
C ALA A 168 12.99 -7.79 -4.86
N PRO A 169 12.83 -6.44 -4.86
CA PRO A 169 13.88 -5.57 -5.36
C PRO A 169 15.18 -5.76 -4.59
N ALA A 170 16.31 -5.69 -5.30
CA ALA A 170 17.62 -5.63 -4.69
C ALA A 170 17.79 -4.28 -3.99
N MET A 171 18.19 -4.31 -2.72
CA MET A 171 18.27 -3.13 -1.87
C MET A 171 19.53 -3.15 -1.00
N HIS A 172 20.05 -1.96 -0.70
CA HIS A 172 21.19 -1.73 0.17
C HIS A 172 20.79 -0.94 1.41
N ASP A 173 21.60 -1.09 2.47
CA ASP A 173 21.50 -0.33 3.72
C ASP A 173 20.11 -0.35 4.38
N VAL A 174 19.27 -1.34 4.06
CA VAL A 174 17.97 -1.54 4.74
C VAL A 174 18.27 -2.04 6.16
N PRO A 175 17.83 -1.33 7.20
CA PRO A 175 18.02 -1.78 8.58
C PRO A 175 17.35 -3.14 8.82
N GLN A 176 17.99 -3.98 9.64
CA GLN A 176 17.40 -5.27 10.04
C GLN A 176 16.28 -5.06 11.06
N GLY A 177 15.17 -5.77 10.88
CA GLY A 177 14.02 -5.68 11.79
C GLY A 177 13.19 -4.42 11.55
N GLU A 178 12.73 -3.81 12.64
CA GLU A 178 11.99 -2.55 12.57
C GLU A 178 12.92 -1.34 12.58
N PHE A 179 12.54 -0.29 11.85
CA PHE A 179 13.29 0.95 11.79
C PHE A 179 12.39 2.16 11.54
N LEU A 180 12.88 3.35 11.89
CA LEU A 180 12.21 4.60 11.53
C LEU A 180 12.54 4.95 10.07
N PRO A 181 11.53 5.14 9.20
CA PRO A 181 11.76 5.34 7.77
C PRO A 181 12.34 6.70 7.40
N TYR A 182 12.12 7.72 8.23
CA TYR A 182 12.63 9.07 8.02
C TYR A 182 12.71 9.84 9.34
N ASP A 183 13.52 10.89 9.35
CA ASP A 183 13.49 11.94 10.37
C ASP A 183 12.74 13.14 9.78
N ILE A 184 11.69 13.62 10.46
CA ILE A 184 10.88 14.74 9.97
C ILE A 184 11.68 16.06 9.89
N THR A 185 12.79 16.17 10.62
CA THR A 185 13.69 17.33 10.58
C THR A 185 14.71 17.27 9.45
N ALA A 186 14.91 16.08 8.85
CA ALA A 186 15.83 15.85 7.73
C ALA A 186 15.28 14.78 6.76
N PRO A 187 14.08 14.99 6.18
CA PRO A 187 13.39 13.99 5.36
C PRO A 187 14.16 13.60 4.08
N GLU A 188 15.05 14.49 3.60
CA GLU A 188 15.87 14.26 2.41
C GLU A 188 16.85 13.09 2.56
N ARG A 189 17.23 12.75 3.80
CA ARG A 189 18.06 11.56 4.08
C ARG A 189 17.34 10.27 3.68
N ALA A 190 16.01 10.28 3.69
CA ALA A 190 15.15 9.18 3.29
C ALA A 190 14.65 9.30 1.83
N GLY A 191 15.19 10.24 1.06
CA GLY A 191 14.78 10.45 -0.34
C GLY A 191 13.49 11.26 -0.51
N ILE A 192 12.96 11.86 0.57
CA ILE A 192 11.75 12.69 0.56
C ILE A 192 12.17 14.17 0.59
N ARG A 193 11.74 15.00 -0.36
CA ARG A 193 12.08 16.42 -0.32
C ARG A 193 11.31 17.16 0.78
N PRO A 194 11.85 18.25 1.37
CA PRO A 194 11.15 18.99 2.42
C PRO A 194 9.78 19.54 2.02
N ASP A 195 9.60 19.96 0.75
CA ASP A 195 8.31 20.40 0.22
C ASP A 195 7.31 19.24 0.10
N GLU A 196 7.80 18.02 -0.20
CA GLU A 196 7.00 16.80 -0.23
C GLU A 196 6.58 16.37 1.17
N ALA A 197 7.49 16.42 2.14
CA ALA A 197 7.16 16.12 3.53
C ALA A 197 6.02 17.03 4.04
N LYS A 198 6.04 18.32 3.68
CA LYS A 198 4.96 19.26 3.96
C LYS A 198 3.68 18.93 3.19
N LEU A 199 3.79 18.69 1.88
CA LEU A 199 2.65 18.37 1.01
C LEU A 199 1.92 17.09 1.46
N PHE A 200 2.66 16.05 1.81
CA PHE A 200 2.14 14.77 2.28
C PHE A 200 1.64 14.83 3.74
N GLY A 201 1.85 15.97 4.43
CA GLY A 201 1.48 16.14 5.83
C GLY A 201 2.19 15.15 6.74
N LEU A 202 3.47 14.84 6.47
CA LEU A 202 4.23 13.89 7.28
C LEU A 202 4.38 14.40 8.71
N LYS A 203 4.30 13.47 9.66
CA LYS A 203 4.46 13.71 11.10
C LYS A 203 5.73 12.99 11.57
N ALA A 204 5.91 12.86 12.89
CA ALA A 204 6.90 11.95 13.43
C ALA A 204 6.68 10.53 12.85
N ALA A 205 7.76 9.91 12.39
CA ALA A 205 7.69 8.60 11.78
C ALA A 205 7.36 7.52 12.82
N LYS A 206 6.69 6.47 12.38
CA LYS A 206 6.47 5.25 13.18
C LYS A 206 7.43 4.15 12.70
N PRO A 207 7.80 3.18 13.55
CA PRO A 207 8.57 2.02 13.12
C PRO A 207 7.88 1.29 11.96
N ILE A 208 8.69 0.87 10.98
CA ILE A 208 8.27 0.06 9.84
C ILE A 208 9.18 -1.16 9.73
N SER A 209 8.77 -2.17 8.98
CA SER A 209 9.66 -3.27 8.60
C SER A 209 9.65 -3.49 7.08
N LEU A 210 10.83 -3.81 6.55
CA LEU A 210 11.02 -4.17 5.15
C LEU A 210 11.85 -5.47 5.10
N LYS A 211 11.21 -6.56 4.69
CA LYS A 211 11.83 -7.87 4.64
C LYS A 211 11.22 -8.68 3.51
N ASN A 212 12.05 -9.38 2.74
CA ASN A 212 11.63 -10.29 1.67
C ASN A 212 10.66 -9.64 0.66
N GLY A 213 10.87 -8.36 0.34
CA GLY A 213 10.00 -7.62 -0.58
C GLY A 213 8.65 -7.21 0.01
N VAL A 214 8.43 -7.34 1.32
CA VAL A 214 7.20 -6.88 2.00
C VAL A 214 7.52 -5.74 2.96
N MET A 215 7.02 -4.54 2.64
CA MET A 215 7.11 -3.32 3.43
C MET A 215 5.82 -3.09 4.22
N MET A 216 5.91 -3.09 5.54
CA MET A 216 4.80 -2.88 6.48
C MET A 216 4.96 -1.51 7.13
N VAL A 217 4.04 -0.58 6.83
CA VAL A 217 4.27 0.85 7.09
C VAL A 217 3.45 1.44 8.23
N ALA A 218 2.68 0.63 8.96
CA ALA A 218 1.92 1.04 10.14
C ALA A 218 1.06 2.32 9.91
N GLY A 219 0.30 2.31 8.81
CA GLY A 219 -0.61 3.39 8.41
C GLY A 219 0.07 4.65 7.86
N GLN A 220 1.39 4.66 7.69
CA GLN A 220 2.11 5.82 7.16
C GLN A 220 1.79 6.10 5.69
N HIS A 221 2.15 7.30 5.23
CA HIS A 221 1.85 7.77 3.88
C HIS A 221 2.53 6.90 2.80
N LYS A 222 1.77 6.01 2.14
CA LYS A 222 2.29 5.05 1.14
C LYS A 222 3.16 5.69 0.05
N GLY A 223 2.80 6.87 -0.48
CA GLY A 223 3.65 7.58 -1.45
C GLY A 223 5.04 7.93 -0.90
N ALA A 224 5.13 8.35 0.37
CA ALA A 224 6.42 8.65 1.00
C ALA A 224 7.21 7.37 1.26
N MET A 225 6.52 6.28 1.63
CA MET A 225 7.14 4.98 1.87
C MET A 225 7.69 4.35 0.58
N VAL A 226 7.04 4.56 -0.56
CA VAL A 226 7.63 4.21 -1.86
C VAL A 226 8.93 4.98 -2.10
N LEU A 227 8.99 6.29 -1.81
CA LEU A 227 10.23 7.06 -1.94
C LEU A 227 11.34 6.54 -1.01
N VAL A 228 11.01 6.13 0.22
CA VAL A 228 11.95 5.48 1.14
C VAL A 228 12.46 4.16 0.55
N ALA A 229 11.58 3.30 0.02
CA ALA A 229 12.00 2.06 -0.62
C ALA A 229 12.90 2.32 -1.85
N LEU A 230 12.58 3.32 -2.67
CA LEU A 230 13.39 3.74 -3.82
C LEU A 230 14.77 4.26 -3.40
N LYS A 231 14.87 4.92 -2.24
CA LYS A 231 16.14 5.40 -1.69
C LYS A 231 17.09 4.24 -1.35
N HIS A 232 16.55 3.10 -0.95
CA HIS A 232 17.30 1.88 -0.65
C HIS A 232 17.51 0.97 -1.87
N ALA A 233 16.94 1.30 -3.03
CA ALA A 233 17.06 0.49 -4.24
C ALA A 233 18.50 0.48 -4.77
N ASP A 234 19.08 -0.69 -5.02
CA ASP A 234 20.37 -0.80 -5.72
C ASP A 234 20.27 -0.25 -7.14
N HIS A 235 19.12 -0.50 -7.77
CA HIS A 235 18.78 -0.05 -9.11
C HIS A 235 17.39 0.60 -9.06
N PRO A 236 17.32 1.93 -8.90
CA PRO A 236 16.05 2.64 -8.94
C PRO A 236 15.36 2.45 -10.30
N PRO A 237 14.05 2.13 -10.34
CA PRO A 237 13.32 1.91 -11.57
C PRO A 237 13.12 3.22 -12.35
N LYS A 238 12.96 3.08 -13.67
CA LYS A 238 12.45 4.14 -14.55
C LYS A 238 10.93 4.17 -14.62
N ALA A 239 10.29 3.04 -14.29
CA ALA A 239 8.84 2.94 -14.26
C ALA A 239 8.31 2.12 -13.07
N VAL A 240 7.15 2.51 -12.56
CA VAL A 240 6.44 1.79 -11.50
C VAL A 240 5.01 1.50 -11.92
N VAL A 241 4.59 0.25 -11.81
CA VAL A 241 3.18 -0.12 -11.81
C VAL A 241 2.74 -0.24 -10.36
N PHE A 242 1.84 0.64 -9.92
CA PHE A 242 1.27 0.58 -8.57
C PHE A 242 -0.18 0.12 -8.61
N ILE A 243 -0.59 -0.74 -7.69
CA ILE A 243 -1.97 -1.21 -7.56
C ILE A 243 -2.40 -1.32 -6.09
N ASP A 244 -3.57 -0.77 -5.79
CA ASP A 244 -4.15 -0.66 -4.45
C ASP A 244 -5.67 -0.47 -4.58
N ASP A 245 -6.46 -1.00 -3.66
CA ASP A 245 -7.92 -0.93 -3.70
C ASP A 245 -8.45 0.42 -3.19
N HIS A 246 -7.65 1.16 -2.43
CA HIS A 246 -8.08 2.39 -1.81
C HIS A 246 -7.63 3.61 -2.61
N ALA A 247 -8.59 4.31 -3.22
CA ALA A 247 -8.37 5.54 -3.99
C ALA A 247 -7.37 6.54 -3.37
N ARG A 248 -7.43 6.76 -2.05
CA ARG A 248 -6.53 7.70 -1.35
C ARG A 248 -5.07 7.28 -1.46
N HIS A 249 -4.79 5.99 -1.38
CA HIS A 249 -3.44 5.45 -1.45
C HIS A 249 -2.91 5.53 -2.88
N VAL A 250 -3.75 5.19 -3.85
CA VAL A 250 -3.48 5.33 -5.29
C VAL A 250 -3.10 6.78 -5.63
N HIS A 251 -3.90 7.77 -5.22
CA HIS A 251 -3.57 9.18 -5.44
C HIS A 251 -2.27 9.60 -4.76
N ARG A 252 -2.04 9.20 -3.51
CA ARG A 252 -0.81 9.55 -2.77
C ARG A 252 0.45 9.00 -3.43
N VAL A 253 0.39 7.78 -3.99
CA VAL A 253 1.52 7.19 -4.71
C VAL A 253 1.71 7.85 -6.07
N TYR A 254 0.62 8.13 -6.80
CA TYR A 254 0.68 8.89 -8.05
C TYR A 254 1.33 10.26 -7.88
N ASP A 255 0.90 11.02 -6.86
CA ASP A 255 1.46 12.33 -6.55
C ASP A 255 2.93 12.25 -6.13
N ALA A 256 3.34 11.20 -5.41
CA ALA A 256 4.75 11.02 -5.06
C ALA A 256 5.60 10.68 -6.29
N LEU A 257 5.18 9.74 -7.14
CA LEU A 257 5.97 9.27 -8.27
C LEU A 257 6.05 10.31 -9.41
N SER A 258 4.95 11.00 -9.72
CA SER A 258 4.89 12.00 -10.80
C SER A 258 5.79 13.21 -10.56
N ARG A 259 6.25 13.42 -9.32
CA ARG A 259 7.19 14.48 -8.93
C ARG A 259 8.65 14.04 -9.02
N HIS A 260 8.90 12.80 -9.45
CA HIS A 260 10.21 12.22 -9.68
C HIS A 260 10.32 11.82 -11.15
N ASP A 261 11.53 11.55 -11.65
CA ASP A 261 11.76 11.11 -13.04
C ASP A 261 11.39 9.61 -13.22
N ILE A 262 10.22 9.21 -12.73
CA ILE A 262 9.71 7.84 -12.72
C ILE A 262 8.35 7.85 -13.41
N GLU A 263 8.24 7.15 -14.54
CA GLU A 263 6.95 6.93 -15.17
C GLU A 263 6.10 6.00 -14.31
N SER A 264 4.80 6.21 -14.25
CA SER A 264 3.95 5.36 -13.43
C SER A 264 2.62 5.03 -14.06
N THR A 265 2.17 3.79 -13.90
CA THR A 265 0.77 3.42 -14.08
C THR A 265 0.23 3.07 -12.71
N VAL A 266 -0.73 3.84 -12.23
CA VAL A 266 -1.27 3.73 -10.88
C VAL A 266 -2.74 3.31 -10.99
N LEU A 267 -3.03 2.11 -10.50
CA LEU A 267 -4.31 1.42 -10.69
C LEU A 267 -5.09 1.40 -9.38
N HIS A 268 -6.32 1.91 -9.43
CA HIS A 268 -7.31 1.77 -8.36
C HIS A 268 -8.11 0.49 -8.61
N TYR A 269 -7.86 -0.54 -7.80
CA TYR A 269 -8.39 -1.88 -8.00
C TYR A 269 -9.70 -2.10 -7.26
N ARG A 270 -10.78 -2.34 -8.00
CA ARG A 270 -12.16 -2.21 -7.51
C ARG A 270 -12.87 -3.56 -7.32
N VAL A 271 -12.15 -4.67 -7.40
CA VAL A 271 -12.75 -6.03 -7.39
C VAL A 271 -13.53 -6.33 -6.10
N GLU A 272 -13.10 -5.81 -4.95
CA GLU A 272 -13.78 -6.02 -3.67
C GLU A 272 -14.88 -4.98 -3.37
N ASP A 273 -15.13 -4.01 -4.26
CA ASP A 273 -16.13 -2.94 -4.06
C ASP A 273 -17.51 -3.46 -3.63
N ASP A 274 -18.00 -4.49 -4.33
CA ASP A 274 -19.31 -5.07 -4.04
C ASP A 274 -19.33 -5.76 -2.66
N ASN A 275 -18.21 -6.34 -2.23
CA ASN A 275 -18.08 -6.95 -0.90
C ASN A 275 -18.00 -5.88 0.19
N VAL A 276 -17.26 -4.80 -0.05
CA VAL A 276 -17.19 -3.62 0.84
C VAL A 276 -18.56 -2.96 0.96
N ALA A 277 -19.25 -2.72 -0.16
CA ALA A 277 -20.57 -2.13 -0.18
C ALA A 277 -21.60 -3.03 0.51
N ARG A 278 -21.58 -4.33 0.23
CA ARG A 278 -22.44 -5.31 0.90
C ARG A 278 -22.24 -5.25 2.41
N PHE A 279 -21.00 -5.30 2.89
CA PHE A 279 -20.72 -5.18 4.31
C PHE A 279 -21.25 -3.86 4.85
N ARG A 280 -20.91 -2.72 4.23
CA ARG A 280 -21.29 -1.38 4.72
C ARG A 280 -22.80 -1.26 4.93
N TYR A 281 -23.60 -1.71 3.97
CA TYR A 281 -25.06 -1.57 3.99
C TYR A 281 -25.83 -2.78 4.53
N SER A 282 -25.16 -3.87 4.89
CA SER A 282 -25.78 -5.03 5.54
C SER A 282 -25.98 -4.83 7.03
N ASP A 283 -26.82 -5.69 7.59
CA ASP A 283 -27.01 -5.84 9.02
C ASP A 283 -25.79 -6.49 9.68
N LYS A 284 -25.24 -5.86 10.73
CA LYS A 284 -24.03 -6.30 11.42
C LYS A 284 -24.27 -7.34 12.52
N ARG A 285 -25.52 -7.76 12.78
CA ARG A 285 -25.84 -8.72 13.84
C ARG A 285 -25.10 -10.05 13.72
N ASP A 286 -24.95 -10.59 12.51
CA ASP A 286 -24.25 -11.88 12.32
C ASP A 286 -22.75 -11.76 12.62
N VAL A 287 -22.08 -10.72 12.09
CA VAL A 287 -20.64 -10.52 12.32
C VAL A 287 -20.34 -10.24 13.79
N THR A 288 -21.19 -9.46 14.47
CA THR A 288 -21.09 -9.23 15.92
C THR A 288 -21.28 -10.54 16.69
N ALA A 289 -22.30 -11.34 16.36
CA ALA A 289 -22.54 -12.62 17.02
C ALA A 289 -21.39 -13.62 16.82
N ARG A 290 -20.77 -13.62 15.63
CA ARG A 290 -19.58 -14.44 15.35
C ARG A 290 -18.40 -14.03 16.22
N TRP A 291 -18.12 -12.73 16.35
CA TRP A 291 -17.07 -12.23 17.24
C TRP A 291 -17.33 -12.70 18.68
N ARG A 292 -18.53 -12.45 19.23
CA ARG A 292 -18.86 -12.82 20.63
C ARG A 292 -18.74 -14.32 20.88
N ARG A 293 -19.10 -15.17 19.91
CA ARG A 293 -18.88 -16.62 20.01
C ARG A 293 -17.40 -16.99 20.04
N LEU A 294 -16.59 -16.37 19.19
CA LEU A 294 -15.14 -16.60 19.17
C LEU A 294 -14.49 -16.14 20.48
N GLU A 295 -14.80 -14.93 20.91
CA GLU A 295 -14.35 -14.34 22.17
C GLU A 295 -14.69 -15.24 23.36
N GLY A 296 -15.94 -15.68 23.47
CA GLY A 296 -16.38 -16.60 24.53
C GLY A 296 -15.65 -17.94 24.50
N ALA A 297 -15.43 -18.52 23.31
CA ALA A 297 -14.67 -19.76 23.17
C ALA A 297 -13.19 -19.60 23.56
N LEU A 298 -12.57 -18.47 23.20
CA LEU A 298 -11.19 -18.17 23.59
C LEU A 298 -11.08 -17.98 25.10
N GLN A 299 -12.01 -17.25 25.70
CA GLN A 299 -12.09 -17.12 27.15
C GLN A 299 -12.27 -18.49 27.81
N GLU A 300 -13.18 -19.33 27.35
CA GLU A 300 -13.38 -20.68 27.90
C GLU A 300 -12.09 -21.53 27.83
N VAL A 301 -11.40 -21.53 26.68
CA VAL A 301 -10.22 -22.36 26.45
C VAL A 301 -8.99 -21.88 27.22
N PHE A 302 -8.77 -20.56 27.29
CA PHE A 302 -7.56 -19.99 27.87
C PHE A 302 -7.74 -19.50 29.32
N SER A 303 -8.97 -19.48 29.85
CA SER A 303 -9.22 -19.31 31.29
C SER A 303 -8.92 -20.62 32.01
N LEU A 304 -7.66 -20.87 32.34
CA LEU A 304 -7.27 -21.96 33.23
C LEU A 304 -7.79 -21.70 34.66
N PRO A 305 -8.42 -22.68 35.34
CA PRO A 305 -8.62 -22.61 36.79
C PRO A 305 -7.25 -22.57 37.48
N GLY A 306 -6.90 -21.44 38.12
CA GLY A 306 -5.75 -21.37 39.03
C GLY A 306 -4.75 -20.21 38.85
N ALA A 307 -4.90 -19.34 37.85
CA ALA A 307 -4.00 -18.19 37.69
C ALA A 307 -4.13 -17.15 38.82
N ASP A 308 -5.31 -17.04 39.44
CA ASP A 308 -5.54 -16.11 40.56
C ASP A 308 -5.07 -16.66 41.92
N ALA A 309 -4.72 -17.94 42.02
CA ALA A 309 -4.35 -18.58 43.29
C ALA A 309 -2.87 -18.34 43.68
N ALA A 310 -2.04 -17.75 42.80
CA ALA A 310 -0.63 -17.47 43.08
C ALA A 310 -0.36 -16.07 43.66
N SER A 311 -1.40 -15.24 43.86
CA SER A 311 -1.25 -13.85 44.34
C SER A 311 -1.28 -13.69 45.87
N SER A 312 -1.38 -14.76 46.67
CA SER A 312 -1.47 -14.67 48.14
C SER A 312 -0.20 -15.12 48.87
N ALA A 313 0.98 -14.70 48.40
CA ALA A 313 2.23 -14.78 49.17
C ALA A 313 2.64 -13.38 49.64
N PRO A 314 2.96 -13.17 50.94
CA PRO A 314 3.30 -11.85 51.44
C PRO A 314 4.66 -11.38 50.89
N GLN A 315 4.67 -10.22 50.22
CA GLN A 315 5.91 -9.56 49.78
C GLN A 315 6.72 -9.05 50.98
N PRO A 316 8.06 -9.22 50.99
CA PRO A 316 8.92 -8.56 51.96
C PRO A 316 9.16 -7.09 51.57
N ALA A 317 9.33 -6.26 52.60
CA ALA A 317 9.48 -4.82 52.49
C ALA A 317 10.82 -4.36 51.87
N HIS A 318 10.75 -3.16 51.29
CA HIS A 318 11.80 -2.17 50.98
C HIS A 318 12.36 -2.06 49.56
N GLY A 319 12.25 -0.84 49.02
CA GLY A 319 13.24 -0.22 48.13
C GLY A 319 12.68 0.71 47.06
N THR A 320 12.35 1.97 47.38
CA THR A 320 12.27 3.05 46.37
C THR A 320 13.70 3.43 45.93
N PRO A 321 13.94 3.83 44.66
CA PRO A 321 13.68 5.24 44.28
C PRO A 321 13.19 5.51 42.84
N ALA A 322 12.29 6.50 42.76
CA ALA A 322 12.14 7.61 41.80
C ALA A 322 12.50 7.45 40.29
N HIS A 323 11.53 7.74 39.42
CA HIS A 323 11.45 8.92 38.53
C HIS A 323 10.11 8.84 37.76
N ALA A 324 9.15 9.72 38.03
CA ALA A 324 8.91 11.02 37.37
C ALA A 324 7.64 10.95 36.51
N THR A 325 6.52 11.22 37.17
CA THR A 325 5.22 11.62 36.62
C THR A 325 5.34 12.95 35.88
N ALA A 326 4.68 13.07 34.72
CA ALA A 326 4.19 14.35 34.22
C ALA A 326 2.89 14.14 33.44
N ASP A 327 1.81 14.65 34.03
CA ASP A 327 0.52 14.97 33.44
C ASP A 327 0.64 15.74 32.11
N ALA A 328 -0.32 15.57 31.20
CA ALA A 328 -1.43 16.52 31.09
C ALA A 328 -2.36 16.20 29.91
N ALA A 329 -3.66 16.14 30.25
CA ALA A 329 -4.79 16.34 29.36
C ALA A 329 -4.88 17.80 28.85
N LEU A 330 -5.88 18.04 27.98
CA LEU A 330 -6.29 19.30 27.31
C LEU A 330 -5.48 19.65 26.04
N GLU A 331 -6.05 19.94 24.86
CA GLU A 331 -7.30 20.62 24.47
C GLU A 331 -7.79 20.18 23.07
N ARG A 332 -9.11 19.97 22.94
CA ARG A 332 -9.87 20.22 21.71
C ARG A 332 -10.43 21.65 21.80
N ALA A 333 -10.28 22.45 20.74
CA ALA A 333 -11.39 23.10 20.00
C ALA A 333 -10.93 24.31 19.15
N VAL A 334 -11.70 24.54 18.08
CA VAL A 334 -11.94 25.81 17.36
C VAL A 334 -11.00 26.14 16.17
N SER A 335 -11.44 25.80 14.94
CA SER A 335 -11.85 26.76 13.88
C SER A 335 -11.58 26.25 12.45
N HIS A 336 -12.67 26.25 11.67
CA HIS A 336 -12.79 26.34 10.21
C HIS A 336 -12.16 25.29 9.28
#